data_AF-A0A3D2URH9-F1
#
_entry.id   AF-A0A3D2URH9-F1
#
_cell.length_a   1.000
_cell.length_b   1.000
_cell.length_c   1.000
_cell.angle_alpha   90.00
_cell.angle_beta   90.00
_cell.angle_gamma   90.00
#
_symmetry.space_group_name_H-M   'P 1'
#
loop_
_entity.id
_entity.type
_entity.pdbx_description
1 polymer ?
#
loop_
_entity_poly.entity_id
_entity_poly.type
_entity_poly.pdbx_seq_one_letter_code
_entity_poly.pdbx_strand_id
1 'polypeptide(L)'
;EGCVKELQKNGDKVTIRPETMGKSAMLGSFEDAIAMSKAMDMVQPCLDFAHLHARPGDGTMNTYDEWSRLLEMYGKQLGAKALKNLHIHLSGIEYGPKGEKNHLTLEDADLDLKALFKALKDFECGGRILGESPIMEKDALNMKKAWMKVSGEKEK
;
A
#
# COMPACT_ATOMS: atom_id res chain seq x y z
N GLU A 1 0.67 17.62 -11.72
CA GLU A 1 0.96 19.07 -11.60
C GLU A 1 -0.27 19.97 -11.51
N GLY A 2 -1.20 19.92 -12.47
CA GLY A 2 -2.38 20.82 -12.48
C GLY A 2 -3.15 20.84 -11.15
N CYS A 3 -3.52 19.66 -10.64
CA CYS A 3 -4.22 19.53 -9.36
C CYS A 3 -3.46 20.15 -8.18
N VAL A 4 -2.12 19.99 -8.12
CA VAL A 4 -1.31 20.56 -7.02
C VAL A 4 -1.31 22.09 -7.09
N LYS A 5 -1.14 22.67 -8.28
CA LYS A 5 -1.17 24.12 -8.48
C LYS A 5 -2.53 24.72 -8.10
N GLU A 6 -3.62 24.00 -8.40
CA GLU A 6 -4.97 24.41 -8.02
C GLU A 6 -5.17 24.41 -6.49
N LEU A 7 -4.81 23.32 -5.81
CA LEU A 7 -4.87 23.25 -4.34
C LEU A 7 -4.05 24.35 -3.67
N GLN A 8 -2.84 24.61 -4.18
CA GLN A 8 -1.97 25.68 -3.68
C GLN A 8 -2.60 27.06 -3.89
N LYS A 9 -3.19 27.32 -5.06
CA LYS A 9 -3.89 28.57 -5.37
C LYS A 9 -5.07 28.81 -4.42
N ASN A 10 -5.79 27.75 -4.04
CA ASN A 10 -6.92 27.82 -3.13
C ASN A 10 -6.51 27.88 -1.64
N GLY A 11 -5.24 27.60 -1.32
CA GLY A 11 -4.75 27.51 0.05
C GLY A 11 -5.11 26.19 0.75
N ASP A 12 -5.50 25.17 -0.01
CA ASP A 12 -5.89 23.85 0.50
C ASP A 12 -4.68 23.07 1.02
N LYS A 13 -4.81 22.51 2.22
CA LYS A 13 -3.76 21.70 2.86
C LYS A 13 -4.06 20.20 2.70
N VAL A 14 -4.05 19.74 1.45
CA VAL A 14 -4.33 18.35 1.08
C VAL A 14 -3.08 17.68 0.51
N THR A 15 -2.81 16.45 0.94
CA THR A 15 -1.80 15.60 0.30
C THR A 15 -2.47 14.72 -0.74
N ILE A 16 -2.06 14.84 -1.99
CA ILE A 16 -2.53 13.95 -3.06
C ILE A 16 -1.81 12.61 -2.91
N ARG A 17 -2.58 11.52 -2.97
CA ARG A 17 -2.08 10.15 -2.83
C ARG A 17 -2.32 9.29 -4.08
N PRO A 18 -1.50 9.42 -5.13
CA PRO A 18 -1.60 8.54 -6.30
C PRO A 18 -1.37 7.10 -5.88
N GLU A 19 -2.28 6.22 -6.27
CA GLU A 19 -2.28 4.82 -5.90
C GLU A 19 -1.42 3.98 -6.84
N THR A 20 -0.76 2.97 -6.28
CA THR A 20 -0.11 1.92 -7.06
C THR A 20 -1.17 1.03 -7.69
N MET A 21 -1.09 0.81 -9.01
CA MET A 21 -2.08 0.07 -9.78
C MET A 21 -1.63 -1.37 -10.04
N GLY A 22 -2.55 -2.33 -10.06
CA GLY A 22 -2.24 -3.73 -10.24
C GLY A 22 -2.17 -4.19 -11.70
N LYS A 23 -2.58 -3.38 -12.69
CA LYS A 23 -2.40 -3.68 -14.12
C LYS A 23 -1.08 -3.14 -14.66
N SER A 24 -0.25 -4.01 -15.21
CA SER A 24 1.06 -3.64 -15.77
C SER A 24 0.99 -2.62 -16.93
N ALA A 25 -0.11 -2.62 -17.68
CA ALA A 25 -0.36 -1.67 -18.77
C ALA A 25 -0.73 -0.25 -18.30
N MET A 26 -1.04 -0.05 -17.01
CA MET A 26 -1.42 1.23 -16.43
C MET A 26 -0.21 1.93 -15.80
N LEU A 27 -0.19 3.25 -15.89
CA LEU A 27 0.66 4.10 -15.06
C LEU A 27 0.29 3.88 -13.58
N GLY A 28 1.30 3.77 -12.72
CA GLY A 28 1.09 3.48 -11.29
C GLY A 28 1.88 2.27 -10.81
N SER A 29 3.04 2.00 -11.41
CA SER A 29 4.04 1.17 -10.74
C SER A 29 4.49 1.83 -9.43
N PHE A 30 5.16 1.05 -8.58
CA PHE A 30 5.79 1.60 -7.38
C PHE A 30 6.77 2.74 -7.73
N GLU A 31 7.56 2.57 -8.78
CA GLU A 31 8.51 3.55 -9.29
C GLU A 31 7.82 4.82 -9.78
N ASP A 32 6.68 4.69 -10.48
CA ASP A 32 5.88 5.84 -10.92
C ASP A 32 5.39 6.66 -9.72
N ALA A 33 4.86 5.99 -8.70
CA ALA A 33 4.33 6.64 -7.51
C ALA A 33 5.44 7.37 -6.71
N ILE A 34 6.62 6.75 -6.58
CA ILE A 34 7.80 7.40 -5.99
C ILE A 34 8.24 8.61 -6.83
N ALA A 35 8.31 8.47 -8.15
CA ALA A 35 8.71 9.56 -9.04
C ALA A 35 7.76 10.76 -8.93
N MET A 36 6.45 10.52 -8.91
CA MET A 36 5.44 11.57 -8.72
C MET A 36 5.59 12.27 -7.36
N SER A 37 5.85 11.50 -6.29
CA SER A 37 6.05 12.05 -4.94
C SER A 37 7.31 12.91 -4.85
N LYS A 38 8.41 12.49 -5.47
CA LYS A 38 9.66 13.27 -5.50
C LYS A 38 9.55 14.55 -6.32
N ALA A 39 8.66 14.58 -7.30
CA ALA A 39 8.48 15.73 -8.18
C ALA A 39 7.70 16.88 -7.50
N MET A 40 6.90 16.61 -6.46
CA MET A 40 5.98 17.59 -5.86
C MET A 40 5.78 17.34 -4.35
N ASP A 41 6.10 18.33 -3.50
CA ASP A 41 6.02 18.21 -2.03
C ASP A 41 4.63 17.79 -1.48
N MET A 42 3.54 18.15 -2.17
CA MET A 42 2.16 17.82 -1.77
C MET A 42 1.70 16.45 -2.25
N VAL A 43 2.60 15.62 -2.77
CA VAL A 43 2.30 14.30 -3.31
C VAL A 43 3.06 13.24 -2.53
N GLN A 44 2.33 12.23 -2.04
CA GLN A 44 2.92 11.04 -1.42
C GLN A 44 2.22 9.80 -1.98
N PRO A 45 2.84 8.61 -2.04
CA PRO A 45 2.16 7.43 -2.57
C PRO A 45 0.98 6.96 -1.69
N CYS A 46 -0.07 6.41 -2.32
CA CYS A 46 -0.91 5.37 -1.72
C CYS A 46 -0.35 4.01 -2.14
N LEU A 47 -0.01 3.15 -1.18
CA LEU A 47 0.48 1.80 -1.44
C LEU A 47 -0.68 0.83 -1.33
N ASP A 48 -1.15 0.32 -2.46
CA ASP A 48 -2.02 -0.85 -2.48
C ASP A 48 -1.15 -2.10 -2.58
N PHE A 49 -1.07 -2.86 -1.48
CA PHE A 49 -0.25 -4.07 -1.44
C PHE A 49 -0.83 -5.22 -2.27
N ALA A 50 -2.15 -5.26 -2.45
CA ALA A 50 -2.80 -6.25 -3.28
C ALA A 50 -2.46 -5.99 -4.76
N HIS A 51 -2.53 -4.73 -5.21
CA HIS A 51 -2.05 -4.33 -6.53
C HIS A 51 -0.57 -4.61 -6.75
N LEU A 52 0.29 -4.27 -5.79
CA LEU A 52 1.73 -4.53 -5.89
C LEU A 52 2.05 -6.03 -6.00
N HIS A 53 1.29 -6.87 -5.30
CA HIS A 53 1.36 -8.33 -5.41
C HIS A 53 0.84 -8.86 -6.76
N ALA A 54 -0.28 -8.30 -7.25
CA ALA A 54 -0.88 -8.72 -8.50
C ALA A 54 -0.09 -8.28 -9.73
N ARG A 55 0.56 -7.11 -9.70
CA ARG A 55 1.15 -6.43 -10.87
C ARG A 55 2.17 -7.26 -11.64
N PRO A 56 3.10 -8.00 -11.00
CA PRO A 56 4.02 -8.90 -11.71
C PRO A 56 3.30 -10.03 -12.46
N GLY A 57 2.12 -10.43 -12.00
CA GLY A 57 1.27 -11.45 -12.62
C GLY A 57 1.67 -12.90 -12.32
N ASP A 58 2.64 -13.11 -11.42
CA ASP A 58 3.20 -14.41 -11.04
C ASP A 58 3.09 -14.72 -9.53
N GLY A 59 2.49 -13.82 -8.74
CA GLY A 59 2.34 -13.97 -7.31
C GLY A 59 3.59 -13.65 -6.48
N THR A 60 4.61 -13.06 -7.11
CA THR A 60 5.71 -12.43 -6.37
C THR A 60 5.24 -11.18 -5.63
N MET A 61 6.12 -10.55 -4.86
CA MET A 61 5.74 -9.48 -3.94
C MET A 61 4.71 -10.00 -2.94
N ASN A 62 5.06 -11.04 -2.20
CA ASN A 62 4.18 -11.65 -1.20
C ASN A 62 4.92 -12.15 0.04
N THR A 63 6.25 -12.08 0.06
CA THR A 63 7.07 -12.54 1.19
C THR A 63 7.61 -11.38 2.01
N TYR A 64 8.04 -11.68 3.24
CA TYR A 64 8.62 -10.68 4.14
C TYR A 64 9.82 -9.96 3.51
N ASP A 65 10.70 -10.69 2.82
CA ASP A 65 11.90 -10.12 2.22
C ASP A 65 11.58 -9.21 1.03
N GLU A 66 10.57 -9.57 0.23
CA GLU A 66 10.09 -8.72 -0.86
C GLU A 66 9.50 -7.41 -0.33
N TRP A 67 8.63 -7.49 0.67
CA TRP A 67 8.05 -6.31 1.31
C TRP A 67 9.10 -5.44 2.00
N SER A 68 10.08 -6.06 2.67
CA SER A 68 11.17 -5.35 3.33
C SER A 68 12.01 -4.57 2.32
N ARG A 69 12.35 -5.17 1.17
CA ARG A 69 13.08 -4.47 0.08
C ARG A 69 12.29 -3.30 -0.47
N LEU A 70 10.97 -3.45 -0.64
CA LEU A 70 10.10 -2.35 -1.09
C LEU A 70 10.06 -1.20 -0.07
N LEU A 71 9.90 -1.51 1.22
CA LEU A 71 9.88 -0.50 2.29
C LEU A 71 11.23 0.18 2.49
N GLU A 72 12.35 -0.56 2.37
CA GLU A 72 13.69 0.00 2.37
C GLU A 72 13.87 1.01 1.23
N MET A 73 13.45 0.64 0.01
CA MET A 73 13.48 1.53 -1.13
C MET A 73 12.58 2.76 -0.91
N TYR A 74 11.38 2.58 -0.38
CA TYR A 74 10.47 3.67 -0.05
C TYR A 74 11.13 4.67 0.93
N GLY A 75 11.68 4.17 2.04
CA GLY A 75 12.36 4.97 3.06
C GLY A 75 13.61 5.67 2.53
N LYS A 76 14.38 5.02 1.65
CA LYS A 76 15.56 5.61 1.01
C LYS A 76 15.19 6.75 0.06
N GLN A 77 14.09 6.61 -0.70
CA GLN A 77 13.70 7.57 -1.72
C GLN A 77 12.91 8.76 -1.18
N LEU A 78 12.02 8.52 -0.19
CA LEU A 78 11.11 9.54 0.37
C LEU A 78 11.47 9.94 1.82
N GLY A 79 12.46 9.30 2.41
CA GLY A 79 12.93 9.55 3.77
C GLY A 79 12.20 8.72 4.83
N ALA A 80 12.90 8.44 5.94
CA ALA A 80 12.38 7.63 7.04
C ALA A 80 11.07 8.16 7.67
N LYS A 81 10.84 9.48 7.62
CA LYS A 81 9.59 10.09 8.10
C LYS A 81 8.38 9.69 7.24
N ALA A 82 8.58 9.41 5.94
CA ALA A 82 7.49 9.01 5.05
C ALA A 82 6.91 7.65 5.46
N LEU A 83 7.74 6.72 5.97
CA LEU A 83 7.30 5.43 6.50
C LEU A 83 6.37 5.57 7.72
N LYS A 84 6.41 6.69 8.44
CA LYS A 84 5.54 6.94 9.60
C LYS A 84 4.16 7.49 9.21
N ASN A 85 3.93 7.80 7.93
CA ASN A 85 2.69 8.39 7.42
C ASN A 85 2.25 7.74 6.10
N LEU A 86 2.21 6.41 6.07
CA LEU A 86 1.73 5.65 4.94
C LEU A 86 0.21 5.77 4.77
N HIS A 87 -0.22 5.84 3.53
CA HIS A 87 -1.60 5.62 3.14
C HIS A 87 -1.64 4.30 2.39
N ILE A 88 -2.35 3.32 2.94
CA ILE A 88 -2.34 1.95 2.46
C ILE A 88 -3.76 1.55 2.09
N HIS A 89 -3.92 0.95 0.91
CA HIS A 89 -5.08 0.16 0.57
C HIS A 89 -4.74 -1.32 0.73
N LEU A 90 -5.72 -2.10 1.19
CA LEU A 90 -5.51 -3.52 1.45
C LEU A 90 -6.78 -4.33 1.20
N SER A 91 -6.63 -5.39 0.44
CA SER A 91 -7.66 -6.37 0.10
C SER A 91 -6.99 -7.69 -0.29
N GLY A 92 -7.79 -8.74 -0.50
CA GLY A 92 -7.34 -9.85 -1.33
C GLY A 92 -7.46 -9.47 -2.81
N ILE A 93 -6.77 -10.18 -3.71
CA ILE A 93 -6.83 -9.86 -5.15
C ILE A 93 -6.77 -11.12 -6.01
N GLU A 94 -7.65 -11.19 -7.01
CA GLU A 94 -7.49 -12.14 -8.10
C GLU A 94 -6.61 -11.51 -9.19
N TYR A 95 -5.62 -12.24 -9.69
CA TYR A 95 -4.72 -11.76 -10.72
C TYR A 95 -4.42 -12.83 -11.79
N GLY A 96 -3.63 -12.43 -12.79
CA GLY A 96 -3.05 -13.32 -13.78
C GLY A 96 -1.89 -12.62 -14.49
N PRO A 97 -1.39 -13.15 -15.62
CA PRO A 97 -0.20 -12.62 -16.29
C PRO A 97 -0.27 -11.15 -16.74
N LYS A 98 -1.47 -10.54 -16.73
CA LYS A 98 -1.69 -9.12 -17.06
C LYS A 98 -1.88 -8.22 -15.84
N GLY A 99 -1.70 -8.77 -14.64
CA GLY A 99 -1.95 -8.08 -13.38
C GLY A 99 -3.32 -8.38 -12.79
N GLU A 100 -3.85 -7.40 -12.05
CA GLU A 100 -5.12 -7.47 -11.33
C GLU A 100 -6.32 -7.85 -12.24
N LYS A 101 -7.31 -8.51 -11.64
CA LYS A 101 -8.65 -8.73 -12.22
C LYS A 101 -9.73 -8.08 -11.36
N ASN A 102 -9.85 -8.48 -10.10
CA ASN A 102 -10.82 -7.95 -9.14
C ASN A 102 -10.40 -8.23 -7.70
N HIS A 103 -10.86 -7.37 -6.78
CA HIS A 103 -10.65 -7.56 -5.35
C HIS A 103 -11.37 -8.82 -4.85
N LEU A 104 -10.73 -9.47 -3.89
CA LEU A 104 -11.23 -10.61 -3.15
C LEU A 104 -11.30 -10.28 -1.66
N THR A 105 -11.93 -11.16 -0.91
CA THR A 105 -11.76 -11.18 0.54
C THR A 105 -10.33 -11.59 0.88
N LEU A 106 -9.83 -11.23 2.06
CA LEU A 106 -8.53 -11.72 2.54
C LEU A 106 -8.49 -13.24 2.70
N GLU A 107 -9.64 -13.87 2.93
CA GLU A 107 -9.77 -15.32 3.11
C GLU A 107 -9.62 -16.09 1.79
N ASP A 108 -10.06 -15.49 0.68
CA ASP A 108 -10.05 -16.11 -0.65
C ASP A 108 -8.76 -15.82 -1.46
N ALA A 109 -7.89 -14.96 -0.94
CA ALA A 109 -6.64 -14.56 -1.60
C ALA A 109 -5.41 -15.26 -1.00
N ASP A 110 -4.33 -15.28 -1.77
CA ASP A 110 -3.03 -15.83 -1.39
C ASP A 110 -2.09 -14.80 -0.75
N LEU A 111 -2.54 -13.57 -0.54
CA LEU A 111 -1.75 -12.52 0.11
C LEU A 111 -1.31 -12.96 1.53
N ASP A 112 -0.01 -13.10 1.75
CA ASP A 112 0.56 -13.41 3.07
C ASP A 112 0.53 -12.17 3.96
N LEU A 113 -0.64 -11.94 4.54
CA LEU A 113 -0.91 -10.84 5.44
C LEU A 113 0.05 -10.80 6.64
N LYS A 114 0.51 -11.98 7.11
CA LYS A 114 1.42 -12.08 8.24
C LYS A 114 2.81 -11.59 7.84
N ALA A 115 3.29 -11.97 6.66
CA ALA A 115 4.56 -11.48 6.12
C ALA A 115 4.56 -9.96 5.91
N LEU A 116 3.48 -9.43 5.31
CA LEU A 116 3.31 -7.99 5.12
C LEU A 116 3.32 -7.23 6.46
N PHE A 117 2.52 -7.66 7.43
CA PHE A 117 2.44 -6.99 8.73
C PHE A 117 3.74 -7.11 9.53
N LYS A 118 4.47 -8.22 9.38
CA LYS A 118 5.81 -8.32 9.98
C LYS A 118 6.76 -7.28 9.38
N ALA A 119 6.76 -7.11 8.05
CA ALA A 119 7.58 -6.08 7.40
C ALA A 119 7.17 -4.67 7.84
N LEU A 120 5.88 -4.35 7.84
CA LEU A 120 5.38 -3.05 8.32
C LEU A 120 5.78 -2.78 9.78
N LYS A 121 5.71 -3.80 10.66
CA LYS A 121 6.12 -3.66 12.06
C LYS A 121 7.63 -3.43 12.20
N ASP A 122 8.46 -4.24 11.52
CA ASP A 122 9.92 -4.18 11.67
C ASP A 122 10.51 -2.88 11.12
N PHE A 123 9.89 -2.31 10.08
CA PHE A 123 10.20 -0.97 9.57
C PHE A 123 9.53 0.14 10.37
N GLU A 124 8.83 -0.22 11.46
CA GLU A 124 8.10 0.67 12.34
C GLU A 124 7.17 1.63 11.56
N CYS A 125 6.53 1.11 10.52
CA CYS A 125 5.64 1.88 9.67
C CYS A 125 4.45 2.40 10.48
N GLY A 126 4.02 3.62 10.16
CA GLY A 126 2.84 4.26 10.73
C GLY A 126 1.94 4.80 9.63
N GLY A 127 0.67 5.05 9.96
CA GLY A 127 -0.29 5.57 9.00
C GLY A 127 -1.66 4.92 9.11
N ARG A 128 -2.34 4.76 7.97
CA ARG A 128 -3.67 4.16 7.88
C ARG A 128 -3.70 3.07 6.82
N ILE A 129 -4.36 1.96 7.16
CA ILE A 129 -4.82 0.94 6.22
C ILE A 129 -6.32 1.16 5.99
N LEU A 130 -6.72 1.26 4.72
CA LEU A 130 -8.10 1.29 4.25
C LEU A 130 -8.39 -0.06 3.58
N GLY A 131 -9.40 -0.76 4.07
CA GLY A 131 -9.80 -2.05 3.50
C GLY A 131 -10.67 -1.87 2.26
N GLU A 132 -10.36 -2.55 1.16
CA GLU A 132 -11.10 -2.44 -0.12
C GLU A 132 -11.67 -3.78 -0.61
N SER A 133 -11.68 -4.78 0.28
CA SER A 133 -12.30 -6.08 0.03
C SER A 133 -13.83 -5.95 -0.16
N PRO A 134 -14.50 -6.93 -0.79
CA PRO A 134 -15.97 -6.98 -0.86
C PRO A 134 -16.71 -7.02 0.50
N ILE A 135 -16.01 -7.33 1.60
CA ILE A 135 -16.54 -7.44 2.97
C ILE A 135 -15.72 -6.61 3.98
N MET A 136 -15.61 -5.31 3.72
CA MET A 136 -14.68 -4.37 4.38
C MET A 136 -14.67 -4.47 5.91
N GLU A 137 -15.82 -4.56 6.57
CA GLU A 137 -15.90 -4.58 8.04
C GLU A 137 -15.36 -5.88 8.63
N LYS A 138 -15.68 -7.02 8.01
CA LYS A 138 -15.17 -8.33 8.46
C LYS A 138 -13.66 -8.41 8.23
N ASP A 139 -13.19 -7.97 7.07
CA ASP A 139 -11.77 -8.00 6.76
C ASP A 139 -10.96 -6.97 7.57
N ALA A 140 -11.52 -5.80 7.89
CA ALA A 140 -10.89 -4.86 8.82
C ALA A 140 -10.70 -5.48 10.22
N LEU A 141 -11.68 -6.25 10.72
CA LEU A 141 -11.53 -6.99 11.97
C LEU A 141 -10.47 -8.09 11.86
N ASN A 142 -10.39 -8.79 10.72
CA ASN A 142 -9.35 -9.79 10.46
C ASN A 142 -7.95 -9.17 10.42
N MET A 143 -7.78 -8.06 9.71
CA MET A 143 -6.55 -7.26 9.68
C MET A 143 -6.17 -6.81 11.10
N LYS A 144 -7.09 -6.26 11.88
CA LYS A 144 -6.83 -5.85 13.26
C LYS A 144 -6.30 -7.01 14.10
N LYS A 145 -6.96 -8.18 14.04
CA LYS A 145 -6.53 -9.39 14.77
C LYS A 145 -5.13 -9.87 14.32
N ALA A 146 -4.88 -9.89 13.01
CA ALA A 146 -3.58 -10.26 12.45
C ALA A 146 -2.48 -9.30 12.90
N TRP A 147 -2.75 -7.98 12.88
CA TRP A 147 -1.82 -6.96 13.36
C TRP A 147 -1.50 -7.19 14.84
N MET A 148 -2.50 -7.30 15.71
CA MET A 148 -2.30 -7.53 17.15
C MET A 148 -1.46 -8.78 17.44
N LYS A 149 -1.64 -9.86 16.67
CA LYS A 149 -0.82 -11.08 16.79
C LYS A 149 0.64 -10.84 16.41
N VAL A 150 0.91 -10.00 15.40
CA VAL A 150 2.26 -9.68 14.92
C VAL A 150 2.93 -8.62 15.80
N SER A 151 2.21 -7.56 16.16
CA SER A 151 2.71 -6.43 16.94
C SER A 151 2.84 -6.75 18.43
N GLY A 152 1.95 -7.60 18.97
CA GLY A 152 1.81 -7.82 20.41
C GLY A 152 0.96 -6.75 21.10
N GLU A 153 0.40 -5.81 20.34
CA GLU A 153 -0.51 -4.79 20.84
C GLU A 153 -1.82 -5.41 21.32
N LYS A 154 -2.41 -4.81 22.35
CA LYS A 154 -3.73 -5.18 22.86
C LYS A 154 -4.76 -4.14 22.44
N GLU A 155 -6.00 -4.59 22.31
CA GLU A 155 -7.14 -3.69 22.10
C GLU A 155 -7.24 -2.77 23.31
N LYS A 156 -7.41 -1.47 23.05
CA LYS A 156 -7.58 -0.46 24.09
C LYS A 156 -9.01 -0.45 24.61
#